data_AF-A0A9P6ELV7-F1
#
_entry.id   AF-A0A9P6ELV7-F1
#
_cell.length_a   1.000
_cell.length_b   1.000
_cell.length_c   1.000
_cell.angle_alpha   90.00
_cell.angle_beta   90.00
_cell.angle_gamma   90.00
#
_symmetry.space_group_name_H-M   'P 1'
#
loop_
_entity.id
_entity.type
_entity.pdbx_description
1 polymer ?
#
loop_
_entity_poly.entity_id
_entity_poly.type
_entity_poly.pdbx_seq_one_letter_code
_entity_poly.pdbx_strand_id
1 'polypeptide(L)'
;MSRVVITGPSGGAPNRLEINTFVKNDKFFSLYIQALQAISTTDQANVQSFFQIGGIHGLPYVPWNGATGSKPFDPNTTWGGYCTHGSVLFPTWHRPYLMLYEQIIQAQAVRIAATYTVDQAAWKQAANDLRQPYWDWAANSVPPAEVISSKQVSITGPDGKKHTVDNPLYHYTFHPVDPSFPAPYRNWKTTLRWPNNSTSSATDNVTRLQSILKSAQSDIKSSTYSMLTRVHTWTAFSNHTVGDGGSSSNSIEAIHDGIHVNVGGNGQMSDPSVAAFDPIFFLHHTNVDRLTSLWSALNPGVWVSKGDSEDGTFTMGPEIPVDVNTPLTPFWNNQSSTTFWASSATQDTSKLGYTYPEFNGLDMGNPQTVQTAIGQKVNQLYGSSVFGNLNSALSGMLAATNKPQAERVAASSAPAPATAAHTASVETEKKPAALPASALFANPAQQPLPAAGHPQPDQGHHSSPGPVHPPDQGLFDWTARIEFKKYELGCSFSVLLFLGAPPEDPEQWLVSPNYVGGHHAFVNTAAGHCANCRGQGDLLEEGFVHLNEPIVQHSGLHSLDPSAIEPYLTSALHWRVQKMDGTPAQLESLEVSVYATPLSYPPGTMFPVPGERRRHNGITHGRRGGSRQALHG
;
A
#
# COMPACT_ATOMS: atom_id res chain seq x y z
N MET A 1 -31.82 -8.11 -22.20
CA MET A 1 -30.49 -8.73 -22.37
C MET A 1 -30.15 -9.49 -21.10
N SER A 2 -29.41 -10.60 -21.19
CA SER A 2 -28.88 -11.30 -20.00
C SER A 2 -27.78 -10.45 -19.36
N ARG A 3 -27.80 -10.33 -18.03
CA ARG A 3 -26.82 -9.56 -17.26
C ARG A 3 -25.54 -10.38 -17.09
N VAL A 4 -24.38 -9.74 -16.97
CA VAL A 4 -23.19 -10.38 -16.40
C VAL A 4 -23.44 -10.69 -14.92
N VAL A 5 -23.48 -11.97 -14.57
CA VAL A 5 -23.58 -12.44 -13.18
C VAL A 5 -22.20 -12.79 -12.67
N ILE A 6 -21.93 -12.35 -11.44
CA ILE A 6 -20.63 -12.50 -10.79
C ILE A 6 -20.74 -13.70 -9.87
N THR A 7 -20.09 -14.78 -10.27
CA THR A 7 -19.96 -16.03 -9.50
C THR A 7 -18.57 -16.21 -8.92
N GLY A 8 -17.61 -15.39 -9.37
CA GLY A 8 -16.18 -15.66 -9.19
C GLY A 8 -15.65 -16.64 -10.24
N PRO A 9 -14.33 -16.86 -10.27
CA PRO A 9 -13.71 -17.84 -11.16
C PRO A 9 -14.17 -19.28 -10.82
N SER A 10 -14.23 -20.12 -11.84
CA SER A 10 -14.58 -21.54 -11.74
C SER A 10 -13.41 -22.41 -11.29
N GLY A 11 -13.63 -23.70 -11.03
CA GLY A 11 -12.54 -24.65 -10.73
C GLY A 11 -12.12 -24.75 -9.25
N GLY A 12 -13.02 -24.42 -8.33
CA GLY A 12 -12.77 -24.47 -6.88
C GLY A 12 -12.10 -23.20 -6.35
N ALA A 13 -11.30 -23.33 -5.29
CA ALA A 13 -10.60 -22.21 -4.64
C ALA A 13 -9.04 -22.33 -4.65
N PRO A 14 -8.39 -22.35 -5.83
CA PRO A 14 -6.95 -22.14 -5.96
C PRO A 14 -6.47 -20.83 -5.31
N ASN A 15 -5.18 -20.79 -5.03
CA ASN A 15 -4.53 -19.62 -4.44
C ASN A 15 -4.39 -18.47 -5.45
N ARG A 16 -4.75 -17.26 -5.03
CA ARG A 16 -4.18 -16.03 -5.60
C ARG A 16 -2.72 -15.97 -5.17
N LEU A 17 -1.80 -15.92 -6.14
CA LEU A 17 -0.36 -15.96 -5.86
C LEU A 17 0.23 -14.56 -5.77
N GLU A 18 1.28 -14.42 -4.97
CA GLU A 18 2.07 -13.19 -4.93
C GLU A 18 2.75 -12.97 -6.30
N ILE A 19 2.75 -11.74 -6.81
CA ILE A 19 3.17 -11.41 -8.18
C ILE A 19 4.63 -11.76 -8.50
N ASN A 20 5.57 -11.58 -7.57
CA ASN A 20 6.98 -11.99 -7.76
C ASN A 20 7.15 -13.53 -7.84
N THR A 21 6.17 -14.30 -7.37
CA THR A 21 6.08 -15.75 -7.57
C THR A 21 5.33 -16.08 -8.85
N PHE A 22 4.23 -15.38 -9.11
CA PHE A 22 3.35 -15.60 -10.26
C PHE A 22 4.07 -15.44 -11.59
N VAL A 23 4.88 -14.38 -11.75
CA VAL A 23 5.60 -14.11 -13.02
C VAL A 23 6.64 -15.20 -13.36
N LYS A 24 7.04 -16.02 -12.38
CA LYS A 24 7.97 -17.14 -12.59
C LYS A 24 7.26 -18.41 -13.06
N ASN A 25 5.92 -18.48 -12.94
CA ASN A 25 5.13 -19.59 -13.45
C ASN A 25 4.77 -19.33 -14.91
N ASP A 26 5.45 -20.04 -15.83
CA ASP A 26 5.31 -19.83 -17.26
C ASP A 26 3.86 -19.93 -17.75
N LYS A 27 3.11 -20.94 -17.27
CA LYS A 27 1.76 -21.18 -17.74
C LYS A 27 0.79 -20.11 -17.25
N PHE A 28 0.85 -19.76 -15.96
CA PHE A 28 0.02 -18.70 -15.40
C PHE A 28 0.33 -17.34 -16.01
N PHE A 29 1.62 -16.97 -16.09
CA PHE A 29 2.02 -15.70 -16.65
C PHE A 29 1.65 -15.58 -18.13
N SER A 30 1.91 -16.60 -18.94
CA SER A 30 1.56 -16.60 -20.37
C SER A 30 0.05 -16.50 -20.60
N LEU A 31 -0.77 -17.25 -19.86
CA LEU A 31 -2.21 -17.18 -19.97
C LEU A 31 -2.77 -15.83 -19.50
N TYR A 32 -2.22 -15.29 -18.41
CA TYR A 32 -2.66 -14.00 -17.87
C TYR A 32 -2.38 -12.86 -18.85
N ILE A 33 -1.16 -12.79 -19.41
CA ILE A 33 -0.80 -11.77 -20.40
C ILE A 33 -1.72 -11.85 -21.63
N GLN A 34 -1.98 -13.04 -22.16
CA GLN A 34 -2.88 -13.19 -23.32
C GLN A 34 -4.34 -12.84 -22.98
N ALA A 35 -4.83 -13.26 -21.80
CA ALA A 35 -6.19 -12.97 -21.35
C ALA A 35 -6.40 -11.48 -21.09
N LEU A 36 -5.44 -10.82 -20.43
CA LEU A 36 -5.46 -9.39 -20.20
C LEU A 36 -5.43 -8.63 -21.53
N GLN A 37 -4.53 -8.99 -22.45
CA GLN A 37 -4.48 -8.40 -23.80
C GLN A 37 -5.82 -8.54 -24.53
N ALA A 38 -6.49 -9.69 -24.41
CA ALA A 38 -7.79 -9.93 -25.05
C ALA A 38 -8.88 -8.98 -24.52
N ILE A 39 -8.97 -8.78 -23.20
CA ILE A 39 -9.98 -7.87 -22.63
C ILE A 39 -9.60 -6.39 -22.81
N SER A 40 -8.31 -6.08 -22.88
CA SER A 40 -7.82 -4.72 -23.11
C SER A 40 -8.03 -4.25 -24.55
N THR A 41 -8.11 -5.17 -25.52
CA THR A 41 -8.38 -4.85 -26.94
C THR A 41 -9.83 -5.04 -27.36
N THR A 42 -10.66 -5.59 -26.47
CA THR A 42 -12.11 -5.68 -26.69
C THR A 42 -12.71 -4.27 -26.77
N ASP A 43 -13.68 -4.08 -27.67
CA ASP A 43 -14.45 -2.83 -27.83
C ASP A 43 -14.88 -2.26 -26.47
N GLN A 44 -14.56 -0.98 -26.22
CA GLN A 44 -14.82 -0.30 -24.95
C GLN A 44 -16.32 -0.17 -24.61
N ALA A 45 -17.24 -0.42 -25.54
CA ALA A 45 -18.68 -0.49 -25.27
C ALA A 45 -19.11 -1.87 -24.72
N ASN A 46 -18.27 -2.90 -24.84
CA ASN A 46 -18.57 -4.22 -24.29
C ASN A 46 -18.43 -4.19 -22.76
N VAL A 47 -19.50 -4.56 -22.05
CA VAL A 47 -19.57 -4.58 -20.58
C VAL A 47 -18.48 -5.43 -19.89
N GLN A 48 -17.84 -6.36 -20.61
CA GLN A 48 -16.73 -7.19 -20.12
C GLN A 48 -15.35 -6.72 -20.61
N SER A 49 -15.26 -5.61 -21.35
CA SER A 49 -13.98 -5.01 -21.73
C SER A 49 -13.24 -4.48 -20.50
N PHE A 50 -11.91 -4.39 -20.58
CA PHE A 50 -11.11 -3.78 -19.53
C PHE A 50 -11.57 -2.35 -19.22
N PHE A 51 -11.97 -1.59 -20.25
CA PHE A 51 -12.50 -0.23 -20.10
C PHE A 51 -13.79 -0.21 -19.26
N GLN A 52 -14.79 -1.04 -19.59
CA GLN A 52 -16.04 -1.06 -18.82
C GLN A 52 -15.83 -1.55 -17.39
N ILE A 53 -14.91 -2.50 -17.16
CA ILE A 53 -14.59 -2.97 -15.82
C ILE A 53 -13.88 -1.86 -15.02
N GLY A 54 -12.90 -1.18 -15.60
CA GLY A 54 -12.24 -0.02 -14.98
C GLY A 54 -13.22 1.12 -14.68
N GLY A 55 -14.15 1.38 -15.60
CA GLY A 55 -15.18 2.41 -15.48
C GLY A 55 -16.21 2.19 -14.38
N ILE A 56 -16.34 0.97 -13.82
CA ILE A 56 -17.18 0.73 -12.63
C ILE A 56 -16.68 1.58 -11.45
N HIS A 57 -15.36 1.71 -11.30
CA HIS A 57 -14.78 2.38 -10.15
C HIS A 57 -15.08 3.89 -10.14
N GLY A 58 -14.99 4.53 -11.31
CA GLY A 58 -15.06 5.98 -11.43
C GLY A 58 -15.69 6.41 -12.75
N LEU A 59 -14.93 7.15 -13.55
CA LEU A 59 -15.38 7.63 -14.87
C LEU A 59 -15.36 6.50 -15.91
N PRO A 60 -16.22 6.57 -16.94
CA PRO A 60 -17.34 7.50 -17.08
C PRO A 60 -18.49 7.14 -16.12
N TYR A 61 -19.17 8.15 -15.57
CA TYR A 61 -20.28 7.96 -14.62
C TYR A 61 -21.56 7.49 -15.34
N VAL A 62 -21.58 6.23 -15.76
CA VAL A 62 -22.67 5.60 -16.51
C VAL A 62 -23.13 4.29 -15.87
N PRO A 63 -24.40 3.88 -16.07
CA PRO A 63 -24.86 2.62 -15.53
C PRO A 63 -24.10 1.41 -16.09
N TRP A 64 -23.47 0.61 -15.23
CA TRP A 64 -22.83 -0.62 -15.68
C TRP A 64 -23.84 -1.77 -15.73
N ASN A 65 -24.02 -2.37 -16.93
CA ASN A 65 -24.87 -3.55 -17.15
C ASN A 65 -26.28 -3.41 -16.54
N GLY A 66 -26.84 -2.19 -16.61
CA GLY A 66 -28.19 -1.83 -16.16
C GLY A 66 -28.37 -1.66 -14.64
N ALA A 67 -27.29 -1.60 -13.85
CA ALA A 67 -27.38 -1.32 -12.42
C ALA A 67 -27.57 0.17 -12.17
N THR A 68 -28.69 0.58 -11.56
CA THR A 68 -28.97 1.99 -11.24
C THR A 68 -29.40 2.13 -9.79
N GLY A 69 -29.18 3.33 -9.21
CA GLY A 69 -29.72 3.69 -7.91
C GLY A 69 -31.25 3.85 -7.94
N SER A 70 -31.83 4.07 -6.75
CA SER A 70 -33.26 4.37 -6.59
C SER A 70 -33.63 5.79 -7.07
N LYS A 71 -32.64 6.66 -7.22
CA LYS A 71 -32.74 8.00 -7.78
C LYS A 71 -31.77 8.14 -8.97
N PRO A 72 -32.05 9.01 -9.95
CA PRO A 72 -31.09 9.36 -10.97
C PRO A 72 -29.80 9.91 -10.33
N PHE A 73 -28.65 9.55 -10.88
CA PHE A 73 -27.37 10.13 -10.51
C PHE A 73 -27.39 11.65 -10.78
N ASP A 74 -26.94 12.44 -9.79
CA ASP A 74 -26.76 13.87 -9.90
C ASP A 74 -25.30 14.24 -9.60
N PRO A 75 -24.49 14.62 -10.61
CA PRO A 75 -23.07 14.93 -10.43
C PRO A 75 -22.82 16.17 -9.56
N ASN A 76 -23.85 16.95 -9.22
CA ASN A 76 -23.71 18.09 -8.32
C ASN A 76 -23.80 17.68 -6.85
N THR A 77 -24.33 16.50 -6.52
CA THR A 77 -24.64 16.11 -5.15
C THR A 77 -24.03 14.78 -4.72
N THR A 78 -23.51 13.97 -5.65
CA THR A 78 -22.90 12.67 -5.31
C THR A 78 -21.60 12.42 -6.06
N TRP A 79 -20.69 11.68 -5.43
CA TRP A 79 -19.62 10.99 -6.15
C TRP A 79 -20.21 10.09 -7.24
N GLY A 80 -19.59 10.09 -8.43
CA GLY A 80 -20.16 9.45 -9.61
C GLY A 80 -19.71 8.01 -9.88
N GLY A 81 -18.67 7.53 -9.20
CA GLY A 81 -18.22 6.15 -9.31
C GLY A 81 -19.09 5.19 -8.49
N TYR A 82 -19.07 3.89 -8.78
CA TYR A 82 -19.72 2.91 -7.91
C TYR A 82 -18.89 2.57 -6.66
N CYS A 83 -17.59 2.87 -6.67
CA CYS A 83 -16.70 2.47 -5.59
C CYS A 83 -17.08 3.12 -4.27
N THR A 84 -17.04 2.33 -3.20
CA THR A 84 -17.24 2.81 -1.83
C THR A 84 -15.89 3.13 -1.22
N HIS A 85 -15.65 4.39 -0.88
CA HIS A 85 -14.50 4.86 -0.10
C HIS A 85 -15.00 5.57 1.16
N GLY A 86 -14.17 5.63 2.19
CA GLY A 86 -14.50 6.22 3.49
C GLY A 86 -15.72 5.61 4.17
N SER A 87 -16.07 4.38 3.79
CA SER A 87 -17.25 3.67 4.27
C SER A 87 -16.88 2.30 4.78
N VAL A 88 -17.65 1.79 5.76
CA VAL A 88 -17.52 0.42 6.26
C VAL A 88 -17.68 -0.66 5.18
N LEU A 89 -18.16 -0.29 3.98
CA LEU A 89 -18.26 -1.17 2.82
C LEU A 89 -16.97 -1.25 1.98
N PHE A 90 -15.96 -0.39 2.21
CA PHE A 90 -14.74 -0.31 1.38
C PHE A 90 -14.11 -1.70 1.11
N PRO A 91 -13.76 -2.52 2.14
CA PRO A 91 -13.10 -3.79 1.87
C PRO A 91 -14.00 -4.78 1.12
N THR A 92 -15.29 -4.80 1.43
CA THR A 92 -16.22 -5.81 0.92
C THR A 92 -16.83 -5.44 -0.43
N TRP A 93 -16.88 -4.17 -0.81
CA TRP A 93 -17.28 -3.73 -2.16
C TRP A 93 -16.22 -4.11 -3.20
N HIS A 94 -14.94 -3.94 -2.87
CA HIS A 94 -13.83 -4.28 -3.76
C HIS A 94 -13.68 -5.80 -3.98
N ARG A 95 -14.22 -6.64 -3.10
CA ARG A 95 -14.16 -8.11 -3.22
C ARG A 95 -14.94 -8.66 -4.44
N PRO A 96 -16.25 -8.41 -4.63
CA PRO A 96 -16.96 -8.78 -5.86
C PRO A 96 -16.49 -8.01 -7.10
N TYR A 97 -15.86 -6.84 -6.94
CA TYR A 97 -15.17 -6.17 -8.04
C TYR A 97 -14.01 -7.01 -8.59
N LEU A 98 -13.16 -7.51 -7.70
CA LEU A 98 -12.08 -8.44 -8.06
C LEU A 98 -12.61 -9.77 -8.60
N MET A 99 -13.72 -10.29 -8.04
CA MET A 99 -14.36 -11.50 -8.58
C MET A 99 -14.80 -11.33 -10.03
N LEU A 100 -15.39 -10.19 -10.38
CA LEU A 100 -15.78 -9.87 -11.75
C LEU A 100 -14.57 -9.87 -12.69
N TYR A 101 -13.52 -9.13 -12.32
CA TYR A 101 -12.30 -9.03 -13.12
C TYR A 101 -11.63 -10.40 -13.31
N GLU A 102 -11.44 -11.14 -12.22
CA GLU A 102 -10.82 -12.46 -12.20
C GLU A 102 -11.63 -13.51 -12.99
N GLN A 103 -12.96 -13.51 -12.85
CA GLN A 103 -13.85 -14.39 -13.61
C GLN A 103 -13.71 -14.17 -15.12
N ILE A 104 -13.62 -12.91 -15.56
CA ILE A 104 -13.48 -12.57 -16.98
C ILE A 104 -12.09 -12.94 -17.51
N ILE A 105 -11.02 -12.65 -16.75
CA ILE A 105 -9.65 -13.06 -17.09
C ILE A 105 -9.57 -14.59 -17.22
N GLN A 106 -10.10 -15.34 -16.25
CA GLN A 106 -10.09 -16.80 -16.29
C GLN A 106 -10.88 -17.33 -17.49
N ALA A 107 -12.06 -16.76 -17.78
CA ALA A 107 -12.86 -17.18 -18.93
C ALA A 107 -12.11 -17.00 -20.26
N GLN A 108 -11.34 -15.91 -20.41
CA GLN A 108 -10.48 -15.74 -21.59
C GLN A 108 -9.30 -16.71 -21.58
N ALA A 109 -8.64 -16.91 -20.43
CA ALA A 109 -7.55 -17.87 -20.29
C ALA A 109 -7.99 -19.29 -20.68
N VAL A 110 -9.19 -19.73 -20.29
CA VAL A 110 -9.75 -21.04 -20.66
C VAL A 110 -9.97 -21.15 -22.17
N ARG A 111 -10.50 -20.11 -22.81
CA ARG A 111 -10.66 -20.07 -24.29
C ARG A 111 -9.32 -20.13 -24.99
N ILE A 112 -8.35 -19.36 -24.52
CA ILE A 112 -6.99 -19.31 -25.06
C ILE A 112 -6.29 -20.67 -24.88
N ALA A 113 -6.35 -21.27 -23.70
CA ALA A 113 -5.78 -22.58 -23.41
C ALA A 113 -6.34 -23.69 -24.32
N ALA A 114 -7.60 -23.58 -24.74
CA ALA A 114 -8.20 -24.53 -25.69
C ALA A 114 -7.57 -24.46 -27.09
N THR A 115 -6.85 -23.39 -27.44
CA THR A 115 -6.14 -23.23 -28.72
C THR A 115 -4.74 -23.82 -28.73
N TYR A 116 -4.17 -24.15 -27.57
CA TYR A 116 -2.82 -24.71 -27.48
C TYR A 116 -2.75 -26.07 -28.18
N THR A 117 -1.75 -26.25 -29.03
CA THR A 117 -1.51 -27.51 -29.77
C THR A 117 -0.44 -28.39 -29.11
N VAL A 118 0.30 -27.84 -28.15
CA VAL A 118 1.35 -28.54 -27.38
C VAL A 118 1.00 -28.51 -25.90
N ASP A 119 1.07 -29.66 -25.22
CA ASP A 119 0.77 -29.81 -23.78
C ASP A 119 -0.62 -29.24 -23.37
N GLN A 120 -1.60 -29.34 -24.28
CA GLN A 120 -2.90 -28.66 -24.14
C GLN A 120 -3.60 -28.99 -22.81
N ALA A 121 -3.47 -30.22 -22.33
CA ALA A 121 -4.08 -30.63 -21.05
C ALA A 121 -3.54 -29.81 -19.88
N ALA A 122 -2.23 -29.58 -19.80
CA ALA A 122 -1.64 -28.78 -18.73
C ALA A 122 -1.97 -27.29 -18.86
N TRP A 123 -2.11 -26.76 -20.09
CA TRP A 123 -2.57 -25.38 -20.30
C TRP A 123 -4.03 -25.19 -19.88
N LYS A 124 -4.91 -26.15 -20.20
CA LYS A 124 -6.30 -26.14 -19.75
C LYS A 124 -6.39 -26.21 -18.23
N GLN A 125 -5.59 -27.06 -17.58
CA GLN A 125 -5.52 -27.11 -16.13
C GLN A 125 -5.03 -25.79 -15.54
N ALA A 126 -3.95 -25.22 -16.07
CA ALA A 126 -3.44 -23.94 -15.62
C ALA A 126 -4.46 -22.79 -15.78
N ALA A 127 -5.27 -22.80 -16.83
CA ALA A 127 -6.33 -21.82 -17.01
C ALA A 127 -7.46 -21.95 -15.98
N ASN A 128 -7.82 -23.18 -15.61
CA ASN A 128 -8.80 -23.43 -14.53
C ASN A 128 -8.25 -23.00 -13.16
N ASP A 129 -6.96 -23.19 -12.94
CA ASP A 129 -6.29 -22.81 -11.68
C ASP A 129 -5.90 -21.32 -11.63
N LEU A 130 -6.00 -20.60 -12.75
CA LEU A 130 -5.58 -19.21 -12.86
C LEU A 130 -6.39 -18.32 -11.92
N ARG A 131 -5.69 -17.54 -11.10
CA ARG A 131 -6.24 -16.55 -10.19
C ARG A 131 -5.49 -15.23 -10.33
N GLN A 132 -6.17 -14.13 -10.02
CA GLN A 132 -5.61 -12.79 -10.03
C GLN A 132 -4.46 -12.72 -9.01
N PRO A 133 -3.22 -12.39 -9.43
CA PRO A 133 -2.13 -12.27 -8.48
C PRO A 133 -2.26 -11.03 -7.59
N TYR A 134 -1.66 -11.06 -6.40
CA TYR A 134 -1.56 -9.93 -5.49
C TYR A 134 -0.14 -9.35 -5.45
N TRP A 135 -0.04 -8.04 -5.25
CA TRP A 135 1.24 -7.37 -5.00
C TRP A 135 1.41 -7.08 -3.50
N ASP A 136 2.26 -7.85 -2.84
CA ASP A 136 2.56 -7.69 -1.41
C ASP A 136 3.50 -6.50 -1.16
N TRP A 137 2.95 -5.29 -1.30
CA TRP A 137 3.69 -4.04 -1.14
C TRP A 137 4.30 -3.88 0.26
N ALA A 138 3.78 -4.57 1.28
CA ALA A 138 4.31 -4.53 2.64
C ALA A 138 5.58 -5.39 2.79
N ALA A 139 5.66 -6.50 2.06
CA ALA A 139 6.88 -7.31 1.98
C ALA A 139 7.89 -6.70 1.00
N ASN A 140 7.43 -6.30 -0.18
CA ASN A 140 8.22 -5.69 -1.24
C ASN A 140 7.41 -4.64 -2.02
N SER A 141 7.64 -3.37 -1.68
CA SER A 141 7.06 -2.19 -2.29
C SER A 141 7.46 -2.00 -3.76
N VAL A 142 8.55 -2.62 -4.25
CA VAL A 142 8.90 -2.54 -5.67
C VAL A 142 8.43 -3.82 -6.37
N PRO A 143 7.35 -3.78 -7.16
CA PRO A 143 6.89 -4.94 -7.92
C PRO A 143 7.92 -5.33 -9.00
N PRO A 144 7.81 -6.56 -9.56
CA PRO A 144 8.80 -7.04 -10.53
C PRO A 144 8.75 -6.24 -11.85
N ALA A 145 9.81 -6.39 -12.65
CA ALA A 145 10.00 -5.60 -13.87
C ALA A 145 8.83 -5.74 -14.85
N GLU A 146 8.23 -6.93 -14.93
CA GLU A 146 7.05 -7.28 -15.71
C GLU A 146 5.81 -6.46 -15.36
N VAL A 147 5.76 -5.79 -14.22
CA VAL A 147 4.63 -4.95 -13.82
C VAL A 147 4.91 -3.47 -14.13
N ILE A 148 6.13 -2.98 -13.86
CA ILE A 148 6.42 -1.53 -13.83
C ILE A 148 7.41 -1.02 -14.88
N SER A 149 8.12 -1.89 -15.60
CA SER A 149 9.22 -1.45 -16.47
C SER A 149 9.29 -2.13 -17.84
N SER A 150 8.90 -3.40 -17.93
CA SER A 150 8.97 -4.18 -19.15
C SER A 150 7.81 -3.83 -20.08
N LYS A 151 8.09 -3.11 -21.17
CA LYS A 151 7.08 -2.78 -22.19
C LYS A 151 6.66 -3.98 -23.04
N GLN A 152 7.54 -4.97 -23.14
CA GLN A 152 7.30 -6.25 -23.78
C GLN A 152 7.73 -7.38 -22.85
N VAL A 153 7.08 -8.53 -22.97
CA VAL A 153 7.35 -9.73 -22.16
C VAL A 153 7.41 -10.98 -23.04
N SER A 154 8.10 -12.01 -22.57
CA SER A 154 8.23 -13.30 -23.27
C SER A 154 7.25 -14.32 -22.71
N ILE A 155 6.32 -14.79 -23.55
CA ILE A 155 5.27 -15.74 -23.18
C ILE A 155 5.32 -16.98 -24.06
N THR A 156 4.78 -18.10 -23.58
CA THR A 156 4.61 -19.31 -24.39
C THR A 156 3.25 -19.27 -25.08
N GLY A 157 3.24 -19.26 -26.41
CA GLY A 157 2.02 -19.18 -27.23
C GLY A 157 1.38 -20.55 -27.50
N PRO A 158 0.22 -20.58 -28.19
CA PRO A 158 -0.51 -21.81 -28.49
C PRO A 158 0.30 -22.88 -29.24
N ASP A 159 1.30 -22.46 -30.02
CA ASP A 159 2.22 -23.34 -30.74
C ASP A 159 3.31 -23.97 -29.84
N GLY A 160 3.30 -23.66 -28.54
CA GLY A 160 4.29 -24.12 -27.56
C GLY A 160 5.63 -23.38 -27.61
N LYS A 161 5.76 -22.33 -28.42
CA LYS A 161 7.01 -21.56 -28.56
C LYS A 161 6.95 -20.25 -27.77
N LYS A 162 8.13 -19.70 -27.49
CA LYS A 162 8.28 -18.39 -26.88
C LYS A 162 8.08 -17.28 -27.91
N HIS A 163 7.23 -16.32 -27.55
CA HIS A 163 6.94 -15.11 -28.32
C HIS A 163 7.16 -13.88 -27.44
N THR A 164 7.73 -12.85 -28.03
CA THR A 164 7.77 -11.52 -27.40
C THR A 164 6.51 -10.77 -27.80
N VAL A 165 5.77 -10.26 -26.82
CA VAL A 165 4.51 -9.52 -27.01
C VAL A 165 4.54 -8.23 -26.20
N ASP A 166 3.73 -7.25 -26.63
CA ASP A 166 3.45 -6.07 -25.81
C ASP A 166 2.87 -6.48 -24.46
N ASN A 167 3.26 -5.76 -23.41
CA ASN A 167 2.89 -6.10 -22.04
C ASN A 167 1.66 -5.31 -21.58
N PRO A 168 0.48 -5.94 -21.50
CA PRO A 168 -0.73 -5.25 -21.07
C PRO A 168 -0.78 -4.98 -19.55
N LEU A 169 0.22 -5.42 -18.76
CA LEU A 169 0.39 -5.01 -17.36
C LEU A 169 1.10 -3.65 -17.22
N TYR A 170 1.86 -3.23 -18.25
CA TYR A 170 2.64 -2.00 -18.18
C TYR A 170 1.73 -0.77 -18.15
N HIS A 171 0.71 -0.77 -19.02
CA HIS A 171 -0.29 0.28 -19.13
C HIS A 171 -1.52 -0.20 -19.92
N TYR A 172 -2.64 0.50 -19.76
CA TYR A 172 -3.79 0.37 -20.65
C TYR A 172 -3.71 1.42 -21.76
N THR A 173 -4.09 1.06 -22.99
CA THR A 173 -4.23 2.00 -24.12
C THR A 173 -5.70 2.19 -24.45
N PHE A 174 -6.19 3.43 -24.36
CA PHE A 174 -7.57 3.78 -24.67
C PHE A 174 -7.83 3.82 -26.18
N HIS A 175 -8.99 3.34 -26.62
CA HIS A 175 -9.38 3.26 -28.03
C HIS A 175 -10.91 3.46 -28.23
N PRO A 176 -11.43 4.70 -28.07
CA PRO A 176 -10.71 5.97 -27.88
C PRO A 176 -10.57 6.38 -26.39
N VAL A 177 -9.85 7.47 -26.14
CA VAL A 177 -9.90 8.17 -24.84
C VAL A 177 -11.33 8.70 -24.64
N ASP A 178 -11.92 8.44 -23.47
CA ASP A 178 -13.28 8.86 -23.18
C ASP A 178 -13.37 10.40 -23.04
N PRO A 179 -14.35 11.05 -23.68
CA PRO A 179 -14.49 12.51 -23.62
C PRO A 179 -14.86 13.02 -22.22
N SER A 180 -15.32 12.16 -21.30
CA SER A 180 -15.62 12.56 -19.92
C SER A 180 -14.37 12.74 -19.06
N PHE A 181 -13.20 12.29 -19.51
CA PHE A 181 -11.98 12.42 -18.73
C PHE A 181 -11.57 13.90 -18.59
N PRO A 182 -11.20 14.37 -17.39
CA PRO A 182 -10.68 15.71 -17.22
C PRO A 182 -9.26 15.83 -17.78
N ALA A 183 -8.77 17.06 -17.91
CA ALA A 183 -7.34 17.27 -18.15
C ALA A 183 -6.54 16.92 -16.87
N PRO A 184 -5.33 16.33 -16.99
CA PRO A 184 -4.62 16.01 -18.23
C PRO A 184 -5.04 14.68 -18.89
N TYR A 185 -5.80 13.82 -18.20
CA TYR A 185 -6.12 12.46 -18.64
C TYR A 185 -6.71 12.35 -20.05
N ARG A 186 -7.59 13.29 -20.45
CA ARG A 186 -8.14 13.32 -21.82
C ARG A 186 -7.11 13.45 -22.94
N ASN A 187 -5.90 13.91 -22.62
CA ASN A 187 -4.82 14.10 -23.58
C ASN A 187 -3.90 12.87 -23.68
N TRP A 188 -4.07 11.89 -22.79
CA TRP A 188 -3.20 10.72 -22.70
C TRP A 188 -3.87 9.50 -23.31
N LYS A 189 -3.21 8.91 -24.31
CA LYS A 189 -3.69 7.68 -24.95
C LYS A 189 -3.53 6.46 -24.07
N THR A 190 -2.71 6.53 -23.03
CA THR A 190 -2.42 5.42 -22.13
C THR A 190 -2.50 5.85 -20.68
N THR A 191 -2.64 4.88 -19.79
CA THR A 191 -2.34 5.12 -18.37
C THR A 191 -0.85 5.39 -18.17
N LEU A 192 -0.53 6.24 -17.20
CA LEU A 192 0.82 6.72 -16.88
C LEU A 192 1.02 6.73 -15.37
N ARG A 193 2.22 6.37 -14.94
CA ARG A 193 2.71 6.38 -13.55
C ARG A 193 3.86 7.37 -13.44
N TRP A 194 3.73 8.36 -12.55
CA TRP A 194 4.67 9.48 -12.45
C TRP A 194 5.00 10.14 -13.80
N PRO A 195 4.01 10.59 -14.59
CA PRO A 195 4.26 11.19 -15.89
C PRO A 195 5.23 12.39 -15.81
N ASN A 196 6.20 12.41 -16.71
CA ASN A 196 7.24 13.44 -16.77
C ASN A 196 6.75 14.85 -17.19
N ASN A 197 5.52 14.96 -17.70
CA ASN A 197 4.85 16.23 -18.02
C ASN A 197 3.33 16.00 -18.13
N SER A 198 2.56 17.08 -18.37
CA SER A 198 1.08 17.04 -18.48
C SER A 198 0.54 17.10 -19.91
N THR A 199 1.41 17.06 -20.92
CA THR A 199 1.04 17.18 -22.33
C THR A 199 0.71 15.81 -22.94
N SER A 200 0.25 15.79 -24.20
CA SER A 200 -0.01 14.54 -24.92
C SER A 200 1.24 13.69 -25.19
N SER A 201 2.45 14.22 -24.98
CA SER A 201 3.71 13.48 -25.10
C SER A 201 4.24 12.95 -23.76
N ALA A 202 3.43 12.96 -22.71
CA ALA A 202 3.80 12.42 -21.41
C ALA A 202 4.12 10.92 -21.49
N THR A 203 5.10 10.49 -20.69
CA THR A 203 5.51 9.08 -20.54
C THR A 203 5.75 8.78 -19.08
N ASP A 204 5.65 7.50 -18.69
CA ASP A 204 5.99 7.02 -17.35
C ASP A 204 7.41 7.42 -16.93
N ASN A 205 7.60 7.74 -15.65
CA ASN A 205 8.90 7.88 -15.02
C ASN A 205 9.17 6.70 -14.10
N VAL A 206 9.57 5.57 -14.69
CA VAL A 206 9.81 4.30 -13.98
C VAL A 206 10.87 4.43 -12.89
N THR A 207 11.96 5.16 -13.15
CA THR A 207 13.02 5.37 -12.16
C THR A 207 12.49 6.12 -10.95
N ARG A 208 11.69 7.17 -11.15
CA ARG A 208 11.07 7.92 -10.07
C ARG A 208 10.11 7.06 -9.26
N LEU A 209 9.23 6.31 -9.93
CA LEU A 209 8.31 5.37 -9.31
C LEU A 209 9.06 4.38 -8.39
N GLN A 210 10.13 3.76 -8.90
CA GLN A 210 10.94 2.83 -8.11
C GLN A 210 11.58 3.49 -6.89
N SER A 211 12.10 4.72 -7.02
CA SER A 211 12.71 5.44 -5.89
C SER A 211 11.68 5.77 -4.80
N ILE A 212 10.47 6.18 -5.19
CA ILE A 212 9.39 6.50 -4.25
C ILE A 212 8.93 5.25 -3.51
N LEU A 213 8.67 4.16 -4.24
CA LEU A 213 8.24 2.91 -3.62
C LEU A 213 9.28 2.39 -2.63
N LYS A 214 10.58 2.43 -2.99
CA LYS A 214 11.68 2.09 -2.07
C LYS A 214 11.69 2.98 -0.83
N SER A 215 11.54 4.29 -1.01
CA SER A 215 11.54 5.24 0.10
C SER A 215 10.38 5.01 1.06
N ALA A 216 9.21 4.59 0.55
CA ALA A 216 8.02 4.33 1.36
C ALA A 216 8.02 2.95 2.06
N GLN A 217 8.97 2.05 1.74
CA GLN A 217 8.94 0.65 2.17
C GLN A 217 8.79 0.44 3.69
N SER A 218 9.53 1.21 4.51
CA SER A 218 9.51 1.05 5.96
C SER A 218 8.17 1.48 6.56
N ASP A 219 7.66 2.65 6.15
CA ASP A 219 6.36 3.17 6.61
C ASP A 219 5.22 2.23 6.23
N ILE A 220 5.19 1.80 4.97
CA ILE A 220 4.21 0.84 4.44
C ILE A 220 4.20 -0.44 5.30
N LYS A 221 5.37 -1.04 5.53
CA LYS A 221 5.49 -2.29 6.29
C LYS A 221 5.06 -2.13 7.75
N SER A 222 5.51 -1.04 8.39
CA SER A 222 5.17 -0.74 9.78
C SER A 222 3.69 -0.48 9.96
N SER A 223 3.09 0.28 9.06
CA SER A 223 1.65 0.53 9.02
C SER A 223 0.84 -0.76 8.83
N THR A 224 1.23 -1.65 7.90
CA THR A 224 0.54 -2.93 7.72
C THR A 224 0.62 -3.81 8.95
N TYR A 225 1.81 -3.95 9.55
CA TYR A 225 1.97 -4.78 10.73
C TYR A 225 1.14 -4.25 11.91
N SER A 226 1.19 -2.94 12.16
CA SER A 226 0.40 -2.31 13.22
C SER A 226 -1.10 -2.45 12.97
N MET A 227 -1.57 -2.25 11.73
CA MET A 227 -2.97 -2.44 11.35
C MET A 227 -3.44 -3.88 11.61
N LEU A 228 -2.67 -4.89 11.19
CA LEU A 228 -3.03 -6.30 11.40
C LEU A 228 -3.02 -6.73 12.87
N THR A 229 -2.19 -6.10 13.70
CA THR A 229 -1.93 -6.58 15.07
C THR A 229 -2.60 -5.76 16.17
N ARG A 230 -3.04 -4.52 15.89
CA ARG A 230 -3.54 -3.58 16.90
C ARG A 230 -4.93 -3.01 16.61
N VAL A 231 -5.47 -3.24 15.41
CA VAL A 231 -6.82 -2.80 15.04
C VAL A 231 -7.77 -3.99 15.14
N HIS A 232 -8.80 -3.87 15.97
CA HIS A 232 -9.67 -5.02 16.33
C HIS A 232 -11.17 -4.79 16.07
N THR A 233 -11.56 -3.58 15.66
CA THR A 233 -12.95 -3.28 15.27
C THR A 233 -13.04 -3.09 13.76
N TRP A 234 -14.20 -3.41 13.19
CA TRP A 234 -14.40 -3.24 11.75
C TRP A 234 -14.34 -1.77 11.32
N THR A 235 -14.92 -0.87 12.11
CA THR A 235 -14.93 0.56 11.79
C THR A 235 -13.52 1.12 11.71
N ALA A 236 -12.64 0.84 12.68
CA ALA A 236 -11.25 1.30 12.65
C ALA A 236 -10.39 0.58 11.59
N PHE A 237 -10.73 -0.67 11.23
CA PHE A 237 -10.01 -1.41 10.20
C PHE A 237 -10.37 -0.97 8.78
N SER A 238 -11.66 -0.78 8.51
CA SER A 238 -12.20 -0.83 7.15
C SER A 238 -11.94 0.41 6.30
N ASN A 239 -11.88 1.60 6.89
CA ASN A 239 -11.94 2.85 6.14
C ASN A 239 -11.12 3.99 6.78
N HIS A 240 -10.84 5.05 6.03
CA HIS A 240 -9.96 6.16 6.42
C HIS A 240 -10.64 7.31 7.20
N THR A 241 -11.95 7.20 7.47
CA THR A 241 -12.63 8.16 8.35
C THR A 241 -12.11 8.01 9.77
N VAL A 242 -12.24 9.08 10.58
CA VAL A 242 -11.81 9.05 11.98
C VAL A 242 -12.38 7.82 12.68
N GLY A 243 -11.48 6.96 13.18
CA GLY A 243 -11.85 5.67 13.73
C GLY A 243 -12.56 5.78 15.08
N ASP A 244 -12.67 4.65 15.77
CA ASP A 244 -13.22 4.59 17.13
C ASP A 244 -12.28 5.19 18.21
N GLY A 245 -11.13 5.73 17.79
CA GLY A 245 -10.09 6.25 18.67
C GLY A 245 -9.38 5.20 19.51
N GLY A 246 -9.65 3.90 19.27
CA GLY A 246 -9.15 2.77 20.05
C GLY A 246 -7.72 2.32 19.69
N SER A 247 -7.16 2.82 18.58
CA SER A 247 -5.79 2.52 18.17
C SER A 247 -5.03 3.77 17.72
N SER A 248 -3.71 3.64 17.55
CA SER A 248 -2.86 4.64 16.87
C SER A 248 -2.21 3.98 15.66
N SER A 249 -3.04 3.42 14.79
CA SER A 249 -2.62 2.62 13.64
C SER A 249 -3.58 2.88 12.49
N ASN A 250 -3.04 2.84 11.28
CA ASN A 250 -3.81 3.09 10.07
C ASN A 250 -4.90 2.02 9.87
N SER A 251 -6.03 2.45 9.30
CA SER A 251 -6.98 1.54 8.66
C SER A 251 -6.37 0.96 7.38
N ILE A 252 -7.01 -0.07 6.82
CA ILE A 252 -6.57 -0.65 5.55
C ILE A 252 -6.71 0.36 4.40
N GLU A 253 -7.76 1.18 4.40
CA GLU A 253 -7.99 2.20 3.37
C GLU A 253 -6.91 3.29 3.42
N ALA A 254 -6.53 3.78 4.61
CA ALA A 254 -5.47 4.78 4.74
C ALA A 254 -4.12 4.31 4.17
N ILE A 255 -3.78 3.02 4.32
CA ILE A 255 -2.55 2.46 3.69
C ILE A 255 -2.75 2.27 2.19
N HIS A 256 -3.93 1.82 1.78
CA HIS A 256 -4.31 1.69 0.37
C HIS A 256 -4.17 3.00 -0.40
N ASP A 257 -4.59 4.11 0.19
CA ASP A 257 -4.54 5.45 -0.39
C ASP A 257 -3.09 5.88 -0.62
N GLY A 258 -2.20 5.56 0.32
CA GLY A 258 -0.76 5.78 0.16
C GLY A 258 -0.17 5.00 -1.01
N ILE A 259 -0.59 3.76 -1.24
CA ILE A 259 -0.13 2.99 -2.43
C ILE A 259 -0.62 3.63 -3.73
N HIS A 260 -1.88 4.07 -3.79
CA HIS A 260 -2.42 4.80 -4.94
C HIS A 260 -1.59 6.04 -5.28
N VAL A 261 -1.29 6.85 -4.25
CA VAL A 261 -0.47 8.06 -4.39
C VAL A 261 0.97 7.74 -4.79
N ASN A 262 1.61 6.78 -4.13
CA ASN A 262 2.99 6.38 -4.40
C ASN A 262 3.17 5.82 -5.82
N VAL A 263 2.16 5.16 -6.38
CA VAL A 263 2.19 4.66 -7.76
C VAL A 263 1.85 5.75 -8.77
N GLY A 264 0.80 6.52 -8.52
CA GLY A 264 0.25 7.47 -9.49
C GLY A 264 1.10 8.71 -9.65
N GLY A 265 1.50 9.37 -8.56
CA GLY A 265 1.99 10.75 -8.64
C GLY A 265 0.92 11.64 -9.28
N ASN A 266 1.24 12.32 -10.37
CA ASN A 266 0.27 13.08 -11.18
C ASN A 266 -0.40 12.23 -12.29
N GLY A 267 -0.27 10.90 -12.24
CA GLY A 267 -0.87 9.94 -13.17
C GLY A 267 -2.27 9.47 -12.77
N GLN A 268 -2.75 8.37 -13.37
CA GLN A 268 -4.10 7.86 -13.12
C GLN A 268 -4.26 7.19 -11.75
N MET A 269 -3.25 6.44 -11.28
CA MET A 269 -3.35 5.67 -10.02
C MET A 269 -3.57 6.53 -8.77
N SER A 270 -3.40 7.85 -8.84
CA SER A 270 -3.62 8.78 -7.71
C SER A 270 -4.96 9.53 -7.74
N ASP A 271 -5.80 9.27 -8.76
CA ASP A 271 -7.14 9.84 -8.86
C ASP A 271 -8.19 8.70 -8.91
N PRO A 272 -9.09 8.60 -7.91
CA PRO A 272 -10.08 7.53 -7.84
C PRO A 272 -11.00 7.49 -9.08
N SER A 273 -11.16 8.59 -9.81
CA SER A 273 -12.00 8.63 -11.02
C SER A 273 -11.42 7.84 -12.19
N VAL A 274 -10.11 7.60 -12.21
CA VAL A 274 -9.41 6.96 -13.34
C VAL A 274 -8.40 5.89 -12.93
N ALA A 275 -8.16 5.68 -11.62
CA ALA A 275 -7.15 4.73 -11.13
C ALA A 275 -7.35 3.29 -11.63
N ALA A 276 -8.61 2.83 -11.74
CA ALA A 276 -8.92 1.46 -12.16
C ALA A 276 -8.64 1.17 -13.65
N PHE A 277 -8.26 2.17 -14.43
CA PHE A 277 -7.76 1.95 -15.79
C PHE A 277 -6.29 1.53 -15.81
N ASP A 278 -5.53 1.68 -14.73
CA ASP A 278 -4.15 1.17 -14.69
C ASP A 278 -4.17 -0.31 -14.28
N PRO A 279 -3.60 -1.24 -15.06
CA PRO A 279 -3.57 -2.67 -14.73
C PRO A 279 -3.01 -3.01 -13.33
N ILE A 280 -2.11 -2.20 -12.76
CA ILE A 280 -1.58 -2.42 -11.41
C ILE A 280 -2.64 -2.26 -10.32
N PHE A 281 -3.74 -1.55 -10.60
CA PHE A 281 -4.90 -1.40 -9.72
C PHE A 281 -5.36 -2.76 -9.19
N PHE A 282 -5.55 -3.73 -10.09
CA PHE A 282 -6.05 -5.05 -9.73
C PHE A 282 -5.03 -5.87 -8.93
N LEU A 283 -3.72 -5.63 -9.09
CA LEU A 283 -2.69 -6.27 -8.26
C LEU A 283 -2.70 -5.70 -6.83
N HIS A 284 -2.82 -4.38 -6.72
CA HIS A 284 -2.93 -3.65 -5.46
C HIS A 284 -4.17 -4.07 -4.67
N HIS A 285 -5.35 -3.99 -5.29
CA HIS A 285 -6.62 -4.33 -4.65
C HIS A 285 -6.71 -5.80 -4.25
N THR A 286 -6.04 -6.70 -4.97
CA THR A 286 -5.96 -8.11 -4.56
C THR A 286 -5.13 -8.29 -3.29
N ASN A 287 -4.11 -7.45 -3.04
CA ASN A 287 -3.42 -7.46 -1.75
C ASN A 287 -4.25 -6.83 -0.64
N VAL A 288 -5.06 -5.80 -0.93
CA VAL A 288 -6.04 -5.26 0.03
C VAL A 288 -7.06 -6.33 0.45
N ASP A 289 -7.55 -7.12 -0.52
CA ASP A 289 -8.43 -8.25 -0.24
C ASP A 289 -7.72 -9.35 0.59
N ARG A 290 -6.45 -9.64 0.28
CA ARG A 290 -5.61 -10.57 1.08
C ARG A 290 -5.48 -10.09 2.52
N LEU A 291 -5.11 -8.82 2.73
CA LEU A 291 -4.97 -8.23 4.06
C LEU A 291 -6.29 -8.24 4.83
N THR A 292 -7.43 -8.05 4.15
CA THR A 292 -8.76 -8.21 4.74
C THR A 292 -9.01 -9.63 5.23
N SER A 293 -8.64 -10.65 4.46
CA SER A 293 -8.73 -12.04 4.89
C SER A 293 -7.80 -12.37 6.07
N LEU A 294 -6.57 -11.87 6.05
CA LEU A 294 -5.63 -12.03 7.17
C LEU A 294 -6.16 -11.35 8.44
N TRP A 295 -6.63 -10.12 8.34
CA TRP A 295 -7.21 -9.37 9.46
C TRP A 295 -8.45 -10.07 10.03
N SER A 296 -9.35 -10.57 9.18
CA SER A 296 -10.55 -11.29 9.62
C SER A 296 -10.21 -12.58 10.37
N ALA A 297 -9.15 -13.27 9.96
CA ALA A 297 -8.64 -14.45 10.66
C ALA A 297 -8.00 -14.09 12.02
N LEU A 298 -7.42 -12.90 12.14
CA LEU A 298 -6.88 -12.38 13.40
C LEU A 298 -7.97 -11.86 14.35
N ASN A 299 -9.14 -11.50 13.82
CA ASN A 299 -10.27 -10.94 14.57
C ASN A 299 -11.54 -11.79 14.36
N PRO A 300 -11.55 -13.07 14.77
CA PRO A 300 -12.66 -13.96 14.53
C PRO A 300 -13.94 -13.43 15.18
N GLY A 301 -15.04 -13.45 14.42
CA GLY A 301 -16.34 -12.93 14.86
C GLY A 301 -16.55 -11.43 14.61
N VAL A 302 -15.53 -10.71 14.13
CA VAL A 302 -15.67 -9.30 13.72
C VAL A 302 -15.85 -9.23 12.20
N TRP A 303 -16.89 -8.50 11.77
CA TRP A 303 -17.23 -8.27 10.37
C TRP A 303 -17.93 -6.92 10.21
N VAL A 304 -18.46 -6.63 9.01
CA VAL A 304 -19.06 -5.33 8.67
C VAL A 304 -20.06 -4.84 9.72
N SER A 305 -19.72 -3.72 10.33
CA SER A 305 -20.57 -2.97 11.26
C SER A 305 -21.50 -1.99 10.53
N LYS A 306 -22.42 -1.36 11.26
CA LYS A 306 -23.19 -0.22 10.73
C LYS A 306 -22.28 0.98 10.54
N GLY A 307 -22.48 1.73 9.48
CA GLY A 307 -21.85 3.01 9.20
C GLY A 307 -22.73 3.82 8.25
N ASP A 308 -22.12 4.72 7.50
CA ASP A 308 -22.78 5.45 6.42
C ASP A 308 -21.98 5.36 5.10
N SER A 309 -22.58 5.87 4.03
CA SER A 309 -22.01 5.89 2.70
C SER A 309 -21.06 7.07 2.43
N GLU A 310 -20.77 7.91 3.43
CA GLU A 310 -19.93 9.10 3.34
C GLU A 310 -20.30 10.00 2.13
N ASP A 311 -19.47 10.01 1.08
CA ASP A 311 -19.64 10.78 -0.16
C ASP A 311 -20.76 10.24 -1.08
N GLY A 312 -21.27 9.07 -0.77
CA GLY A 312 -22.18 8.31 -1.62
C GLY A 312 -21.45 7.64 -2.79
N THR A 313 -22.24 7.06 -3.68
CA THR A 313 -21.77 6.42 -4.91
C THR A 313 -22.76 6.69 -6.03
N PHE A 314 -22.50 6.16 -7.23
CA PHE A 314 -23.42 6.23 -8.35
C PHE A 314 -24.86 5.76 -8.01
N THR A 315 -25.02 4.85 -7.05
CA THR A 315 -26.32 4.25 -6.68
C THR A 315 -26.78 4.60 -5.27
N MET A 316 -25.90 5.13 -4.43
CA MET A 316 -26.17 5.47 -3.03
C MET A 316 -26.02 6.96 -2.82
N GLY A 317 -27.01 7.57 -2.16
CA GLY A 317 -26.87 8.94 -1.70
C GLY A 317 -25.73 9.07 -0.67
N PRO A 318 -25.26 10.29 -0.40
CA PRO A 318 -24.27 10.54 0.64
C PRO A 318 -24.91 10.38 2.03
N GLU A 319 -24.10 10.02 3.01
CA GLU A 319 -24.48 9.92 4.43
C GLU A 319 -25.70 9.04 4.72
N ILE A 320 -26.03 8.07 3.84
CA ILE A 320 -27.12 7.13 4.10
C ILE A 320 -26.60 5.98 4.97
N PRO A 321 -27.40 5.45 5.90
CA PRO A 321 -27.00 4.28 6.69
C PRO A 321 -26.66 3.08 5.79
N VAL A 322 -25.54 2.44 6.06
CA VAL A 322 -25.11 1.19 5.40
C VAL A 322 -24.72 0.14 6.43
N ASP A 323 -24.85 -1.13 6.04
CA ASP A 323 -24.54 -2.28 6.89
C ASP A 323 -24.13 -3.52 6.08
N VAL A 324 -23.98 -4.65 6.78
CA VAL A 324 -23.59 -5.94 6.22
C VAL A 324 -24.49 -6.44 5.06
N ASN A 325 -25.73 -5.97 4.98
CA ASN A 325 -26.72 -6.38 3.97
C ASN A 325 -26.92 -5.32 2.88
N THR A 326 -26.25 -4.17 2.97
CA THR A 326 -26.31 -3.14 1.92
C THR A 326 -25.88 -3.73 0.57
N PRO A 327 -26.66 -3.52 -0.51
CA PRO A 327 -26.31 -3.98 -1.84
C PRO A 327 -24.99 -3.38 -2.34
N LEU A 328 -24.04 -4.24 -2.68
CA LEU A 328 -22.77 -3.90 -3.29
C LEU A 328 -22.97 -3.78 -4.81
N THR A 329 -23.57 -2.68 -5.26
CA THR A 329 -23.76 -2.41 -6.69
C THR A 329 -22.43 -2.09 -7.39
N PRO A 330 -22.24 -2.43 -8.67
CA PRO A 330 -23.23 -2.98 -9.61
C PRO A 330 -23.20 -4.51 -9.69
N PHE A 331 -22.74 -5.20 -8.64
CA PHE A 331 -22.36 -6.60 -8.75
C PHE A 331 -23.56 -7.56 -8.64
N TRP A 332 -24.18 -7.88 -9.78
CA TRP A 332 -25.28 -8.85 -9.85
C TRP A 332 -24.86 -10.25 -9.41
N ASN A 333 -25.63 -10.87 -8.52
CA ASN A 333 -25.35 -12.23 -8.01
C ASN A 333 -26.24 -13.33 -8.64
N ASN A 334 -27.26 -12.95 -9.43
CA ASN A 334 -28.18 -13.90 -10.06
C ASN A 334 -28.81 -13.30 -11.34
N GLN A 335 -29.07 -14.14 -12.34
CA GLN A 335 -29.66 -13.75 -13.63
C GLN A 335 -31.13 -13.32 -13.49
N SER A 336 -31.88 -14.01 -12.64
CA SER A 336 -33.35 -13.92 -12.57
C SER A 336 -33.84 -12.98 -11.47
N SER A 337 -32.95 -12.37 -10.69
CA SER A 337 -33.29 -11.45 -9.62
C SER A 337 -32.82 -10.02 -9.92
N THR A 338 -33.29 -9.09 -9.09
CA THR A 338 -32.78 -7.72 -9.02
C THR A 338 -31.78 -7.55 -7.87
N THR A 339 -31.16 -8.64 -7.41
CA THR A 339 -30.27 -8.64 -6.24
C THR A 339 -28.81 -8.46 -6.63
N PHE A 340 -28.08 -7.80 -5.75
CA PHE A 340 -26.63 -7.62 -5.82
C PHE A 340 -25.95 -8.44 -4.73
N TRP A 341 -24.63 -8.60 -4.84
CA TRP A 341 -23.80 -9.05 -3.73
C TRP A 341 -24.00 -8.15 -2.50
N ALA A 342 -23.79 -8.70 -1.32
CA ALA A 342 -23.81 -7.98 -0.05
C ALA A 342 -22.65 -8.48 0.81
N SER A 343 -22.15 -7.65 1.73
CA SER A 343 -21.01 -7.99 2.58
C SER A 343 -21.20 -9.30 3.35
N SER A 344 -22.45 -9.63 3.71
CA SER A 344 -22.84 -10.87 4.39
C SER A 344 -22.51 -12.15 3.62
N ALA A 345 -22.38 -12.07 2.29
CA ALA A 345 -22.06 -13.20 1.43
C ALA A 345 -20.58 -13.22 0.99
N THR A 346 -19.74 -12.34 1.52
CA THR A 346 -18.36 -12.16 1.01
C THR A 346 -17.26 -12.63 1.96
N GLN A 347 -17.57 -13.06 3.19
CA GLN A 347 -16.55 -13.38 4.19
C GLN A 347 -15.69 -14.61 3.83
N ASP A 348 -16.33 -15.66 3.33
CA ASP A 348 -15.68 -16.94 3.01
C ASP A 348 -15.17 -16.95 1.57
N THR A 349 -13.91 -16.57 1.39
CA THR A 349 -13.27 -16.46 0.06
C THR A 349 -13.29 -17.78 -0.72
N SER A 350 -13.29 -18.94 -0.04
CA SER A 350 -13.33 -20.24 -0.72
C SER A 350 -14.64 -20.45 -1.50
N LYS A 351 -15.74 -19.86 -1.02
CA LYS A 351 -17.04 -19.85 -1.72
C LYS A 351 -17.09 -18.84 -2.86
N LEU A 352 -16.14 -17.92 -2.92
CA LEU A 352 -15.99 -16.93 -3.99
C LEU A 352 -15.03 -17.42 -5.10
N GLY A 353 -14.52 -18.65 -4.96
CA GLY A 353 -13.69 -19.28 -5.97
C GLY A 353 -12.19 -19.06 -5.79
N TYR A 354 -11.70 -18.57 -4.65
CA TYR A 354 -10.26 -18.37 -4.42
C TYR A 354 -9.86 -18.50 -2.95
N THR A 355 -8.56 -18.62 -2.68
CA THR A 355 -7.99 -18.48 -1.34
C THR A 355 -6.59 -17.87 -1.42
N TYR A 356 -5.88 -17.77 -0.29
CA TYR A 356 -4.51 -17.28 -0.23
C TYR A 356 -3.55 -18.32 0.39
N PRO A 357 -2.25 -18.34 -0.02
CA PRO A 357 -1.30 -19.33 0.42
C PRO A 357 -1.16 -19.47 1.95
N GLU A 358 -1.41 -18.39 2.69
CA GLU A 358 -1.36 -18.34 4.15
C GLU A 358 -2.40 -19.25 4.82
N PHE A 359 -3.48 -19.60 4.12
CA PHE A 359 -4.57 -20.45 4.63
C PHE A 359 -4.44 -21.93 4.24
N ASN A 360 -3.43 -22.29 3.45
CA ASN A 360 -3.25 -23.66 2.98
C ASN A 360 -3.06 -24.63 4.15
N GLY A 361 -3.87 -25.70 4.17
CA GLY A 361 -3.77 -26.76 5.17
C GLY A 361 -4.28 -26.40 6.56
N LEU A 362 -4.88 -25.21 6.74
CA LEU A 362 -5.52 -24.83 7.99
C LEU A 362 -6.92 -25.44 8.11
N ASP A 363 -7.28 -25.86 9.32
CA ASP A 363 -8.65 -26.22 9.65
C ASP A 363 -9.48 -24.95 9.87
N MET A 364 -10.17 -24.50 8.82
CA MET A 364 -11.01 -23.32 8.86
C MET A 364 -12.23 -23.45 9.79
N GLY A 365 -12.52 -24.66 10.29
CA GLY A 365 -13.52 -24.91 11.33
C GLY A 365 -13.06 -24.56 12.74
N ASN A 366 -11.76 -24.26 12.94
CA ASN A 366 -11.18 -23.90 14.23
C ASN A 366 -10.56 -22.49 14.19
N PRO A 367 -11.34 -21.44 14.49
CA PRO A 367 -10.88 -20.06 14.43
C PRO A 367 -9.65 -19.77 15.30
N GLN A 368 -9.49 -20.44 16.45
CA GLN A 368 -8.35 -20.21 17.35
C GLN A 368 -7.03 -20.71 16.75
N THR A 369 -7.05 -21.90 16.13
CA THR A 369 -5.88 -22.46 15.44
C THR A 369 -5.56 -21.64 14.19
N VAL A 370 -6.57 -21.20 13.44
CA VAL A 370 -6.39 -20.31 12.29
C VAL A 370 -5.77 -18.98 12.73
N GLN A 371 -6.32 -18.31 13.74
CA GLN A 371 -5.79 -17.06 14.30
C GLN A 371 -4.32 -17.23 14.69
N THR A 372 -3.98 -18.32 15.36
CA THR A 372 -2.60 -18.61 15.77
C THR A 372 -1.67 -18.78 14.57
N ALA A 373 -2.05 -19.60 13.60
CA ALA A 373 -1.23 -19.86 12.41
C ALA A 373 -1.05 -18.59 11.55
N ILE A 374 -2.13 -17.82 11.36
CA ILE A 374 -2.09 -16.58 10.60
C ILE A 374 -1.25 -15.53 11.32
N GLY A 375 -1.36 -15.39 12.64
CA GLY A 375 -0.54 -14.42 13.34
C GLY A 375 0.95 -14.77 13.37
N GLN A 376 1.30 -16.06 13.38
CA GLN A 376 2.69 -16.49 13.12
C GLN A 376 3.16 -16.09 11.71
N LYS A 377 2.30 -16.23 10.68
CA LYS A 377 2.62 -15.77 9.31
C LYS A 377 2.79 -14.26 9.24
N VAL A 378 1.93 -13.49 9.88
CA VAL A 378 2.04 -12.02 9.95
C VAL A 378 3.35 -11.60 10.65
N ASN A 379 3.72 -12.24 11.76
CA ASN A 379 5.01 -12.02 12.40
C ASN A 379 6.20 -12.36 11.49
N GLN A 380 6.11 -13.48 10.75
CA GLN A 380 7.14 -13.90 9.81
C GLN A 380 7.31 -12.90 8.65
N LEU A 381 6.21 -12.40 8.10
CA LEU A 381 6.21 -11.51 6.94
C LEU A 381 6.61 -10.08 7.30
N TYR A 382 6.05 -9.54 8.39
CA TYR A 382 6.08 -8.10 8.66
C TYR A 382 6.63 -7.73 10.05
N GLY A 383 6.76 -8.68 10.98
CA GLY A 383 7.15 -8.38 12.37
C GLY A 383 8.56 -7.81 12.55
N SER A 384 9.43 -7.92 11.54
CA SER A 384 10.76 -7.30 11.55
C SER A 384 10.74 -5.78 11.76
N SER A 385 9.66 -5.09 11.37
CA SER A 385 9.46 -3.66 11.62
C SER A 385 9.37 -3.29 13.11
N VAL A 386 9.04 -4.24 13.98
CA VAL A 386 8.95 -4.03 15.43
C VAL A 386 10.10 -4.74 16.16
N PHE A 387 10.38 -6.00 15.81
CA PHE A 387 11.40 -6.81 16.51
C PHE A 387 12.84 -6.54 16.06
N GLY A 388 13.06 -6.06 14.83
CA GLY A 388 14.38 -5.62 14.38
C GLY A 388 14.88 -4.42 15.19
N ASN A 389 13.97 -3.50 15.51
CA ASN A 389 14.24 -2.31 16.34
C ASN A 389 14.48 -2.64 17.81
N LEU A 390 13.82 -3.69 18.33
CA LEU A 390 14.09 -4.21 19.68
C LEU A 390 15.55 -4.68 19.79
N ASN A 391 16.03 -5.48 18.84
CA ASN A 391 17.41 -5.99 18.87
C ASN A 391 18.46 -4.87 18.73
N SER A 392 18.23 -3.84 17.91
CA SER A 392 19.14 -2.70 17.79
C SER A 392 19.12 -1.79 19.02
N ALA A 393 17.96 -1.53 19.61
CA ALA A 393 17.83 -0.73 20.83
C ALA A 393 18.45 -1.43 22.04
N LEU A 394 18.21 -2.74 22.22
CA LEU A 394 18.83 -3.56 23.26
C LEU A 394 20.36 -3.64 23.08
N SER A 395 20.85 -3.79 21.85
CA SER A 395 22.30 -3.78 21.56
C SER A 395 22.95 -2.42 21.89
N GLY A 396 22.24 -1.32 21.62
CA GLY A 396 22.68 0.04 21.97
C GLY A 396 22.73 0.28 23.49
N MET A 397 21.73 -0.20 24.24
CA MET A 397 21.73 -0.14 25.71
C MET A 397 22.90 -0.96 26.30
N LEU A 398 23.13 -2.18 25.82
CA LEU A 398 24.22 -3.04 26.28
C LEU A 398 25.61 -2.46 25.95
N ALA A 399 25.75 -1.77 24.81
CA ALA A 399 26.98 -1.07 24.43
C ALA A 399 27.22 0.19 25.29
N ALA A 400 26.17 0.92 25.65
CA ALA A 400 26.26 2.09 26.53
C ALA A 400 26.64 1.71 27.98
N THR A 401 26.22 0.53 28.46
CA THR A 401 26.60 0.00 29.78
C THR A 401 28.02 -0.56 29.85
N ASN A 402 28.65 -0.85 28.69
CA ASN A 402 30.00 -1.44 28.61
C ASN A 402 31.12 -0.45 28.24
N LYS A 403 30.86 0.88 28.27
CA LYS A 403 31.94 1.87 28.15
C LYS A 403 32.75 1.94 29.46
N PRO A 404 34.08 1.76 29.44
CA PRO A 404 34.91 1.92 30.63
C PRO A 404 34.82 3.35 31.18
N GLN A 405 34.70 3.44 32.49
CA GLN A 405 34.61 4.66 33.28
C GLN A 405 35.99 5.35 33.34
N ALA A 406 36.45 5.92 32.23
CA ALA A 406 37.72 6.63 32.16
C ALA A 406 37.63 7.89 31.28
N GLU A 407 36.61 8.72 31.49
CA GLU A 407 36.58 10.11 31.00
C GLU A 407 35.46 10.89 31.72
N ARG A 408 35.57 10.98 33.05
CA ARG A 408 34.68 11.84 33.85
C ARG A 408 35.40 12.55 34.98
N VAL A 409 36.65 12.98 34.75
CA VAL A 409 37.35 13.97 35.57
C VAL A 409 38.35 14.74 34.70
N ALA A 410 37.91 15.81 34.04
CA ALA A 410 38.72 16.98 33.69
C ALA A 410 37.87 18.00 32.91
N ALA A 411 37.05 18.78 33.61
CA ALA A 411 36.51 20.03 33.09
C ALA A 411 36.24 20.98 34.25
N SER A 412 37.30 21.61 34.73
CA SER A 412 37.25 22.80 35.58
C SER A 412 38.48 23.65 35.30
N SER A 413 38.33 24.61 34.39
CA SER A 413 38.87 25.97 34.48
C SER A 413 38.64 26.70 33.16
N ALA A 414 37.91 27.80 33.23
CA ALA A 414 37.87 28.82 32.19
C ALA A 414 39.22 29.55 32.12
N PRO A 415 39.53 30.22 30.99
CA PRO A 415 39.50 31.68 31.06
C PRO A 415 38.88 32.37 29.83
N ALA A 416 38.53 33.64 30.09
CA ALA A 416 37.85 34.62 29.24
C ALA A 416 38.78 35.28 28.18
N PRO A 417 38.26 36.16 27.29
CA PRO A 417 38.71 36.31 25.90
C PRO A 417 39.70 37.47 25.64
N ALA A 418 40.34 37.45 24.47
CA ALA A 418 41.04 38.61 23.92
C ALA A 418 40.88 38.72 22.38
N THR A 419 40.89 39.98 21.95
CA THR A 419 40.48 40.61 20.70
C THR A 419 41.49 40.55 19.53
N ALA A 420 40.94 40.60 18.30
CA ALA A 420 41.37 41.30 17.08
C ALA A 420 42.84 41.31 16.62
N ALA A 421 43.08 40.92 15.35
CA ALA A 421 43.45 41.81 14.22
C ALA A 421 44.23 41.09 13.08
N HIS A 422 43.86 41.45 11.85
CA HIS A 422 44.60 41.48 10.57
C HIS A 422 45.88 40.65 10.35
N THR A 423 45.94 39.94 9.20
CA THR A 423 46.75 40.33 8.01
C THR A 423 46.58 39.33 6.85
N ALA A 424 46.84 39.81 5.64
CA ALA A 424 46.59 39.20 4.34
C ALA A 424 47.87 38.66 3.68
N SER A 425 47.72 37.67 2.79
CA SER A 425 48.59 37.38 1.62
C SER A 425 48.08 36.08 0.95
N VAL A 426 47.43 36.09 -0.22
CA VAL A 426 47.94 36.20 -1.62
C VAL A 426 48.52 34.87 -2.18
N GLU A 427 47.78 34.36 -3.17
CA GLU A 427 48.13 33.58 -4.38
C GLU A 427 48.97 32.28 -4.30
N THR A 428 48.47 31.19 -4.90
CA THR A 428 48.81 30.83 -6.29
C THR A 428 48.07 29.58 -6.79
N GLU A 429 47.85 29.56 -8.10
CA GLU A 429 47.15 28.57 -8.94
C GLU A 429 47.74 27.14 -8.90
N LYS A 430 46.88 26.12 -9.10
CA LYS A 430 46.93 25.21 -10.28
C LYS A 430 45.89 24.09 -10.20
N LYS A 431 45.17 23.89 -11.30
CA LYS A 431 44.34 22.71 -11.66
C LYS A 431 45.03 22.03 -12.87
N PRO A 432 44.49 20.93 -13.44
CA PRO A 432 44.34 19.55 -12.97
C PRO A 432 45.33 18.59 -13.69
N ALA A 433 45.40 17.31 -13.27
CA ALA A 433 45.88 16.23 -14.12
C ALA A 433 44.91 15.04 -14.07
N ALA A 434 44.69 14.46 -15.25
CA ALA A 434 43.74 13.38 -15.52
C ALA A 434 44.47 12.13 -16.04
N LEU A 435 43.75 10.99 -15.97
CA LEU A 435 43.88 9.73 -16.74
C LEU A 435 44.98 8.73 -16.29
N PRO A 436 44.92 7.41 -16.63
CA PRO A 436 44.04 6.73 -17.62
C PRO A 436 43.46 5.35 -17.20
N ALA A 437 42.73 4.74 -18.16
CA ALA A 437 42.20 3.38 -18.19
C ALA A 437 43.09 2.40 -19.00
N SER A 438 42.75 1.09 -18.94
CA SER A 438 43.13 -0.05 -19.83
C SER A 438 44.40 -0.83 -19.43
N ALA A 439 44.56 -2.17 -19.51
CA ALA A 439 43.73 -3.33 -19.88
C ALA A 439 44.52 -4.64 -19.56
N LEU A 440 43.85 -5.81 -19.63
CA LEU A 440 44.26 -7.09 -20.26
C LEU A 440 44.04 -8.40 -19.47
N PHE A 441 43.64 -9.39 -20.25
CA PHE A 441 43.17 -10.75 -19.99
C PHE A 441 44.28 -11.77 -19.69
N ALA A 442 43.95 -12.86 -18.98
CA ALA A 442 44.33 -14.25 -19.32
C ALA A 442 43.60 -15.29 -18.45
N ASN A 443 43.20 -16.41 -19.06
CA ASN A 443 42.62 -17.65 -18.49
C ASN A 443 43.60 -18.81 -18.79
N PRO A 444 43.63 -19.96 -18.05
CA PRO A 444 43.06 -21.19 -18.64
C PRO A 444 42.60 -22.35 -17.69
N ALA A 445 41.63 -23.17 -18.20
CA ALA A 445 41.40 -24.65 -18.17
C ALA A 445 41.33 -25.47 -16.84
N GLN A 446 40.19 -26.13 -16.48
CA GLN A 446 39.72 -27.54 -16.73
C GLN A 446 40.60 -28.65 -16.08
N GLN A 447 40.19 -29.70 -15.33
CA GLN A 447 38.99 -30.59 -15.11
C GLN A 447 39.31 -31.49 -13.86
N PRO A 448 38.57 -32.55 -13.40
CA PRO A 448 37.17 -33.01 -13.57
C PRO A 448 36.45 -33.41 -12.22
N LEU A 449 35.16 -33.81 -12.30
CA LEU A 449 34.32 -34.39 -11.23
C LEU A 449 34.64 -35.88 -10.94
N PRO A 450 34.31 -36.38 -9.73
CA PRO A 450 33.71 -37.72 -9.60
C PRO A 450 32.43 -37.75 -8.73
N ALA A 451 31.61 -38.78 -8.96
CA ALA A 451 30.29 -38.99 -8.39
C ALA A 451 30.27 -39.95 -7.17
N ALA A 452 29.21 -39.76 -6.37
CA ALA A 452 28.49 -40.71 -5.50
C ALA A 452 29.22 -41.44 -4.34
N GLY A 453 28.83 -41.09 -3.11
CA GLY A 453 28.93 -41.93 -1.92
C GLY A 453 28.07 -41.36 -0.79
N HIS A 454 27.06 -42.12 -0.34
CA HIS A 454 26.29 -41.82 0.88
C HIS A 454 27.19 -41.94 2.13
N PRO A 455 27.03 -41.03 3.11
CA PRO A 455 26.87 -41.50 4.49
C PRO A 455 25.77 -40.77 5.28
N GLN A 456 25.20 -41.52 6.23
CA GLN A 456 24.24 -41.12 7.27
C GLN A 456 24.76 -39.99 8.19
N PRO A 457 23.87 -39.34 8.96
CA PRO A 457 24.11 -38.02 9.54
C PRO A 457 24.93 -38.09 10.83
N ASP A 458 25.91 -37.19 10.92
CA ASP A 458 26.62 -36.87 12.15
C ASP A 458 25.81 -35.82 12.94
N GLN A 459 25.61 -36.10 14.22
CA GLN A 459 24.82 -35.28 15.15
C GLN A 459 25.66 -34.06 15.56
N GLY A 460 25.62 -33.01 14.74
CA GLY A 460 26.11 -31.68 15.11
C GLY A 460 25.00 -30.85 15.76
N HIS A 461 25.16 -30.51 17.03
CA HIS A 461 24.29 -29.61 17.77
C HIS A 461 24.16 -28.24 17.06
N HIS A 462 23.09 -28.08 16.28
CA HIS A 462 22.56 -26.77 15.92
C HIS A 462 21.78 -26.23 17.12
N SER A 463 22.38 -25.29 17.83
CA SER A 463 21.66 -24.41 18.76
C SER A 463 20.69 -23.55 17.95
N SER A 464 19.41 -23.94 17.95
CA SER A 464 18.31 -23.06 17.58
C SER A 464 18.42 -21.75 18.38
N PRO A 465 18.19 -20.58 17.79
CA PRO A 465 18.05 -19.36 18.58
C PRO A 465 16.81 -19.55 19.46
N GLY A 466 17.01 -19.55 20.78
CA GLY A 466 15.92 -19.66 21.76
C GLY A 466 14.97 -18.46 21.70
N PRO A 467 13.85 -18.51 22.43
CA PRO A 467 12.91 -17.40 22.51
C PRO A 467 13.63 -16.18 23.10
N VAL A 468 13.65 -15.08 22.35
CA VAL A 468 14.14 -13.80 22.85
C VAL A 468 13.08 -13.26 23.82
N HIS A 469 13.39 -13.22 25.12
CA HIS A 469 12.54 -12.57 26.11
C HIS A 469 12.84 -11.05 26.11
N PRO A 470 11.84 -10.17 25.85
CA PRO A 470 12.01 -8.73 25.98
C PRO A 470 12.07 -8.31 27.46
N PRO A 471 12.76 -7.20 27.79
CA PRO A 471 12.93 -6.72 29.17
C PRO A 471 11.61 -6.28 29.81
N ASP A 472 11.51 -6.40 31.14
CA ASP A 472 10.33 -6.08 31.97
C ASP A 472 9.93 -4.58 31.99
N GLN A 473 10.72 -3.69 31.35
CA GLN A 473 10.33 -2.31 31.07
C GLN A 473 10.00 -2.15 29.58
N GLY A 474 8.71 -1.95 29.30
CA GLY A 474 8.12 -1.98 27.96
C GLY A 474 8.63 -0.90 27.01
N LEU A 475 8.85 -1.29 25.76
CA LEU A 475 9.18 -0.41 24.65
C LEU A 475 8.02 0.57 24.40
N PHE A 476 8.28 1.86 24.18
CA PHE A 476 7.26 2.80 23.74
C PHE A 476 7.13 2.78 22.22
N ASP A 477 5.88 2.68 21.75
CA ASP A 477 5.49 2.90 20.36
C ASP A 477 5.16 4.38 20.16
N TRP A 478 5.97 5.05 19.34
CA TRP A 478 5.84 6.44 18.95
C TRP A 478 5.13 6.55 17.61
N THR A 479 4.05 7.31 17.59
CA THR A 479 3.26 7.56 16.39
C THR A 479 2.95 9.03 16.25
N ALA A 480 3.00 9.54 15.03
CA ALA A 480 2.43 10.84 14.69
C ALA A 480 1.06 10.61 14.05
N ARG A 481 0.00 11.11 14.68
CA ARG A 481 -1.33 11.22 14.10
C ARG A 481 -1.39 12.46 13.23
N ILE A 482 -1.95 12.31 12.05
CA ILE A 482 -2.23 13.36 11.08
C ILE A 482 -3.75 13.40 10.92
N GLU A 483 -4.34 14.55 11.18
CA GLU A 483 -5.77 14.80 10.97
C GLU A 483 -5.94 16.05 10.12
N PHE A 484 -6.81 16.01 9.12
CA PHE A 484 -7.16 17.15 8.29
C PHE A 484 -8.55 16.99 7.68
N LYS A 485 -9.09 18.07 7.12
CA LYS A 485 -10.32 18.07 6.32
C LYS A 485 -10.04 17.52 4.92
N LYS A 486 -10.67 16.39 4.59
CA LYS A 486 -10.52 15.62 3.34
C LYS A 486 -10.52 16.48 2.08
N TYR A 487 -11.47 17.42 2.01
CA TYR A 487 -11.74 18.21 0.81
C TYR A 487 -11.10 19.60 0.76
N GLU A 488 -10.24 19.96 1.71
CA GLU A 488 -9.73 21.33 1.83
C GLU A 488 -9.00 21.83 0.57
N LEU A 489 -8.28 20.95 -0.14
CA LEU A 489 -7.57 21.31 -1.38
C LEU A 489 -8.33 20.98 -2.67
N GLY A 490 -9.46 20.28 -2.58
CA GLY A 490 -10.30 19.90 -3.73
C GLY A 490 -9.65 18.92 -4.73
N CYS A 491 -8.48 18.36 -4.40
CA CYS A 491 -7.75 17.35 -5.18
C CYS A 491 -7.00 16.43 -4.21
N SER A 492 -6.53 15.27 -4.68
CA SER A 492 -5.64 14.42 -3.89
C SER A 492 -4.39 15.20 -3.42
N PHE A 493 -3.93 14.90 -2.22
CA PHE A 493 -2.71 15.49 -1.65
C PHE A 493 -2.11 14.56 -0.58
N SER A 494 -0.95 14.93 -0.07
CA SER A 494 -0.27 14.19 0.99
C SER A 494 0.30 15.13 2.05
N VAL A 495 0.22 14.70 3.30
CA VAL A 495 0.96 15.28 4.43
C VAL A 495 2.15 14.38 4.70
N LEU A 496 3.35 14.90 4.41
CA LEU A 496 4.61 14.16 4.47
C LEU A 496 5.35 14.54 5.75
N LEU A 497 5.81 13.54 6.50
CA LEU A 497 6.57 13.73 7.73
C LEU A 497 8.06 13.47 7.50
N PHE A 498 8.87 14.22 8.25
CA PHE A 498 10.31 14.15 8.19
C PHE A 498 10.93 14.12 9.58
N LEU A 499 12.00 13.36 9.74
CA LEU A 499 12.93 13.49 10.87
C LEU A 499 14.21 14.14 10.38
N GLY A 500 14.37 15.43 10.70
CA GLY A 500 15.37 16.32 10.12
C GLY A 500 14.78 17.27 9.07
N ALA A 501 15.59 18.22 8.61
CA ALA A 501 15.11 19.25 7.69
C ALA A 501 14.58 18.62 6.37
N PRO A 502 13.36 18.98 5.92
CA PRO A 502 12.91 18.59 4.59
C PRO A 502 13.72 19.35 3.52
N PRO A 503 14.00 18.73 2.36
CA PRO A 503 14.65 19.41 1.25
C PRO A 503 13.93 20.71 0.83
N GLU A 504 14.66 21.68 0.31
CA GLU A 504 14.05 22.91 -0.24
C GLU A 504 13.23 22.63 -1.49
N ASP A 505 13.72 21.75 -2.36
CA ASP A 505 13.03 21.31 -3.58
C ASP A 505 11.91 20.29 -3.26
N PRO A 506 10.64 20.62 -3.52
CA PRO A 506 9.51 19.72 -3.30
C PRO A 506 9.58 18.42 -4.10
N GLU A 507 10.27 18.41 -5.25
CA GLU A 507 10.46 17.17 -6.01
C GLU A 507 11.33 16.17 -5.26
N GLN A 508 12.12 16.57 -4.25
CA GLN A 508 12.93 15.64 -3.47
C GLN A 508 12.23 15.09 -2.23
N TRP A 509 11.05 15.60 -1.87
CA TRP A 509 10.41 15.27 -0.59
C TRP A 509 10.15 13.77 -0.40
N LEU A 510 9.49 13.11 -1.36
CA LEU A 510 9.12 11.69 -1.29
C LEU A 510 10.29 10.70 -1.41
N VAL A 511 11.49 11.19 -1.76
CA VAL A 511 12.71 10.37 -1.88
C VAL A 511 13.81 10.85 -0.95
N SER A 512 13.48 11.78 -0.06
CA SER A 512 14.41 12.34 0.91
C SER A 512 14.80 11.25 1.91
N PRO A 513 16.09 11.15 2.30
CA PRO A 513 16.46 10.27 3.40
C PRO A 513 15.76 10.66 4.71
N ASN A 514 15.41 11.94 4.88
CA ASN A 514 14.69 12.41 6.07
C ASN A 514 13.19 12.14 6.02
N TYR A 515 12.63 11.66 4.90
CA TYR A 515 11.20 11.33 4.79
C TYR A 515 10.91 10.02 5.52
N VAL A 516 9.91 10.03 6.40
CA VAL A 516 9.64 8.91 7.32
C VAL A 516 8.24 8.30 7.16
N GLY A 517 7.42 8.84 6.26
CA GLY A 517 6.05 8.39 6.03
C GLY A 517 5.09 9.56 5.88
N GLY A 518 3.84 9.25 5.56
CA GLY A 518 2.82 10.26 5.35
C GLY A 518 1.40 9.72 5.43
N HIS A 519 0.45 10.65 5.38
CA HIS A 519 -0.97 10.33 5.21
C HIS A 519 -1.50 11.06 3.98
N HIS A 520 -2.39 10.40 3.25
CA HIS A 520 -2.70 10.70 1.86
C HIS A 520 -4.21 10.85 1.69
N ALA A 521 -4.65 12.03 1.25
CA ALA A 521 -6.03 12.24 0.85
C ALA A 521 -6.20 11.70 -0.58
N PHE A 522 -6.89 10.57 -0.74
CA PHE A 522 -7.21 9.99 -2.04
C PHE A 522 -8.62 10.41 -2.47
N VAL A 523 -8.71 11.62 -3.02
CA VAL A 523 -9.99 12.28 -3.30
C VAL A 523 -10.17 12.59 -4.78
N ASN A 524 -11.42 12.62 -5.22
CA ASN A 524 -11.77 13.02 -6.57
C ASN A 524 -11.37 14.48 -6.86
N THR A 525 -10.70 14.71 -7.99
CA THR A 525 -10.34 16.05 -8.49
C THR A 525 -11.55 16.93 -8.87
N ALA A 526 -12.74 16.35 -9.04
CA ALA A 526 -13.99 17.09 -9.26
C ALA A 526 -14.76 17.44 -7.96
N ALA A 527 -14.22 17.16 -6.77
CA ALA A 527 -14.87 17.50 -5.49
C ALA A 527 -15.22 19.00 -5.39
N GLY A 528 -14.39 19.87 -5.97
CA GLY A 528 -14.67 21.32 -6.05
C GLY A 528 -15.92 21.70 -6.84
N HIS A 529 -16.44 20.82 -7.71
CA HIS A 529 -17.67 21.03 -8.49
C HIS A 529 -18.91 20.41 -7.83
N CYS A 530 -18.74 19.43 -6.95
CA CYS A 530 -19.83 18.81 -6.20
C CYS A 530 -20.25 19.71 -5.02
N ALA A 531 -21.50 20.15 -5.00
CA ALA A 531 -22.07 20.94 -3.91
C ALA A 531 -22.08 20.16 -2.59
N ASN A 532 -22.25 18.84 -2.64
CA ASN A 532 -22.17 18.00 -1.45
C ASN A 532 -20.73 17.86 -0.94
N CYS A 533 -19.74 17.58 -1.79
CA CYS A 533 -18.33 17.54 -1.33
C CYS A 533 -17.87 18.89 -0.75
N ARG A 534 -18.40 20.02 -1.25
CA ARG A 534 -18.21 21.35 -0.63
C ARG A 534 -18.95 21.50 0.70
N GLY A 535 -20.15 20.95 0.83
CA GLY A 535 -20.95 20.93 2.06
C GLY A 535 -20.40 20.00 3.13
N GLN A 536 -19.69 18.95 2.72
CA GLN A 536 -18.97 17.98 3.55
C GLN A 536 -17.51 18.41 3.80
N GLY A 537 -17.20 19.70 3.67
CA GLY A 537 -15.88 20.26 3.97
C GLY A 537 -15.44 20.10 5.45
N ASP A 538 -16.26 19.47 6.29
CA ASP A 538 -15.95 19.10 7.67
C ASP A 538 -15.60 17.61 7.84
N LEU A 539 -15.68 16.78 6.79
CA LEU A 539 -15.22 15.39 6.84
C LEU A 539 -13.72 15.35 7.15
N LEU A 540 -13.38 14.68 8.24
CA LEU A 540 -12.02 14.49 8.70
C LEU A 540 -11.51 13.12 8.25
N GLU A 541 -10.31 13.13 7.69
CA GLU A 541 -9.50 11.93 7.52
C GLU A 541 -8.46 11.88 8.64
N GLU A 542 -8.12 10.67 9.08
CA GLU A 542 -7.00 10.45 9.97
C GLU A 542 -6.06 9.36 9.47
N GLY A 543 -4.78 9.55 9.78
CA GLY A 543 -3.76 8.54 9.57
C GLY A 543 -2.62 8.68 10.56
N PHE A 544 -1.74 7.69 10.54
CA PHE A 544 -0.65 7.55 11.48
C PHE A 544 0.66 7.28 10.74
N VAL A 545 1.73 7.92 11.18
CA VAL A 545 3.10 7.58 10.78
C VAL A 545 3.80 6.96 11.99
N HIS A 546 4.29 5.73 11.83
CA HIS A 546 5.01 5.02 12.89
C HIS A 546 6.47 5.49 12.94
N LEU A 547 6.91 5.98 14.10
CA LEU A 547 8.18 6.70 14.22
C LEU A 547 9.32 5.87 14.81
N ASN A 548 9.06 4.67 15.36
CA ASN A 548 10.09 3.88 16.06
C ASN A 548 11.31 3.57 15.19
N GLU A 549 11.11 2.96 14.02
CA GLU A 549 12.20 2.65 13.09
C GLU A 549 12.94 3.92 12.65
N PRO A 550 12.24 4.98 12.17
CA PRO A 550 12.90 6.24 11.85
C PRO A 550 13.65 6.90 13.02
N ILE A 551 13.11 6.88 14.24
CA ILE A 551 13.78 7.45 15.42
C ILE A 551 15.09 6.70 15.66
N VAL A 552 15.08 5.37 15.65
CA VAL A 552 16.30 4.57 15.85
C VAL A 552 17.34 4.85 14.76
N GLN A 553 16.91 5.03 13.51
CA GLN A 553 17.80 5.28 12.38
C GLN A 553 18.38 6.71 12.37
N HIS A 554 17.60 7.72 12.74
CA HIS A 554 17.95 9.13 12.54
C HIS A 554 18.49 9.83 13.80
N SER A 555 18.07 9.40 14.99
CA SER A 555 18.33 10.17 16.21
C SER A 555 19.71 9.94 16.81
N GLY A 556 20.33 8.78 16.52
CA GLY A 556 21.51 8.30 17.25
C GLY A 556 21.23 7.97 18.73
N LEU A 557 19.96 8.00 19.16
CA LEU A 557 19.55 7.65 20.52
C LEU A 557 19.45 6.13 20.67
N HIS A 558 19.80 5.64 21.87
CA HIS A 558 19.69 4.22 22.24
C HIS A 558 18.52 3.96 23.21
N SER A 559 17.51 4.85 23.20
CA SER A 559 16.34 4.77 24.06
C SER A 559 15.11 5.24 23.31
N LEU A 560 13.96 4.65 23.62
CA LEU A 560 12.64 5.11 23.19
C LEU A 560 11.83 5.70 24.35
N ASP A 561 12.48 5.99 25.48
CA ASP A 561 11.86 6.61 26.64
C ASP A 561 11.40 8.06 26.32
N PRO A 562 10.21 8.48 26.78
CA PRO A 562 9.71 9.84 26.58
C PRO A 562 10.70 10.95 26.94
N SER A 563 11.48 10.80 28.01
CA SER A 563 12.46 11.82 28.42
C SER A 563 13.55 12.07 27.37
N ALA A 564 13.89 11.06 26.56
CA ALA A 564 14.87 11.18 25.48
C ALA A 564 14.22 11.56 24.14
N ILE A 565 13.03 11.03 23.87
CA ILE A 565 12.38 11.18 22.56
C ILE A 565 11.63 12.51 22.42
N GLU A 566 11.01 13.03 23.49
CA GLU A 566 10.26 14.30 23.40
C GLU A 566 11.15 15.47 22.94
N PRO A 567 12.34 15.73 23.51
CA PRO A 567 13.20 16.81 23.04
C PRO A 567 13.68 16.61 21.59
N TYR A 568 13.98 15.35 21.23
CA TYR A 568 14.39 15.01 19.87
C TYR A 568 13.28 15.31 18.86
N LEU A 569 12.07 14.77 19.05
CA LEU A 569 10.96 15.01 18.13
C LEU A 569 10.54 16.48 18.09
N THR A 570 10.63 17.20 19.20
CA THR A 570 10.31 18.65 19.24
C THR A 570 11.16 19.43 18.24
N SER A 571 12.44 19.07 18.11
CA SER A 571 13.38 19.73 17.19
C SER A 571 13.44 19.12 15.80
N ALA A 572 13.29 17.79 15.68
CA ALA A 572 13.55 17.05 14.45
C ALA A 572 12.30 16.72 13.64
N LEU A 573 11.11 16.64 14.24
CA LEU A 573 9.90 16.29 13.50
C LEU A 573 9.44 17.48 12.67
N HIS A 574 9.39 17.35 11.35
CA HIS A 574 8.86 18.34 10.43
C HIS A 574 7.78 17.74 9.53
N TRP A 575 6.95 18.59 8.94
CA TRP A 575 5.94 18.17 7.98
C TRP A 575 5.79 19.16 6.82
N ARG A 576 5.34 18.64 5.67
CA ARG A 576 4.99 19.40 4.47
C ARG A 576 3.71 18.86 3.86
N VAL A 577 2.93 19.71 3.21
CA VAL A 577 1.78 19.30 2.41
C VAL A 577 2.14 19.44 0.95
N GLN A 578 1.86 18.41 0.15
CA GLN A 578 2.13 18.37 -1.28
C GLN A 578 0.89 17.87 -2.03
N LYS A 579 0.49 18.60 -3.07
CA LYS A 579 -0.53 18.13 -4.03
C LYS A 579 0.07 17.06 -4.93
N MET A 580 -0.79 16.25 -5.56
CA MET A 580 -0.31 15.17 -6.45
C MET A 580 0.49 15.63 -7.67
N ASP A 581 0.31 16.89 -8.09
CA ASP A 581 1.12 17.51 -9.15
C ASP A 581 2.53 17.95 -8.68
N GLY A 582 2.88 17.68 -7.42
CA GLY A 582 4.14 18.04 -6.79
C GLY A 582 4.13 19.42 -6.11
N THR A 583 3.07 20.21 -6.30
CA THR A 583 3.00 21.58 -5.79
C THR A 583 2.89 21.60 -4.26
N PRO A 584 3.74 22.34 -3.55
CA PRO A 584 3.57 22.61 -2.12
C PRO A 584 2.23 23.27 -1.82
N ALA A 585 1.60 22.84 -0.73
CA ALA A 585 0.36 23.40 -0.24
C ALA A 585 0.40 23.64 1.26
N GLN A 586 -0.69 24.18 1.79
CA GLN A 586 -0.93 24.41 3.20
C GLN A 586 -2.37 24.01 3.51
N LEU A 587 -2.57 23.51 4.73
CA LEU A 587 -3.87 23.14 5.26
C LEU A 587 -4.07 23.90 6.57
N GLU A 588 -5.15 24.66 6.66
CA GLU A 588 -5.61 25.30 7.89
C GLU A 588 -6.19 24.29 8.86
N SER A 589 -6.79 23.20 8.34
CA SER A 589 -7.37 22.15 9.18
C SER A 589 -6.36 21.17 9.76
N LEU A 590 -5.12 21.17 9.28
CA LEU A 590 -4.13 20.17 9.67
C LEU A 590 -3.82 20.22 11.17
N GLU A 591 -3.80 19.05 11.79
CA GLU A 591 -3.28 18.83 13.12
C GLU A 591 -2.38 17.58 13.15
N VAL A 592 -1.08 17.81 13.35
CA VAL A 592 -0.08 16.76 13.60
C VAL A 592 0.14 16.64 15.10
N SER A 593 -0.21 15.48 15.66
CA SER A 593 -0.11 15.17 17.10
C SER A 593 0.72 13.94 17.34
N VAL A 594 1.51 13.90 18.41
CA VAL A 594 2.39 12.78 18.71
C VAL A 594 1.90 12.00 19.92
N TYR A 595 1.94 10.68 19.82
CA TYR A 595 1.53 9.75 20.86
C TYR A 595 2.66 8.77 21.17
N ALA A 596 2.79 8.43 22.46
CA ALA A 596 3.61 7.34 22.93
C ALA A 596 2.70 6.29 23.60
N THR A 597 2.79 5.04 23.15
CA THR A 597 2.01 3.93 23.71
C THR A 597 2.97 2.91 24.31
N PRO A 598 2.94 2.65 25.63
CA PRO A 598 3.77 1.60 26.22
C PRO A 598 3.32 0.24 25.68
N LEU A 599 4.25 -0.58 25.20
CA LEU A 599 3.99 -1.93 24.74
C LEU A 599 4.47 -2.94 25.78
N SER A 600 3.64 -3.95 26.05
CA SER A 600 3.99 -5.10 26.89
C SER A 600 3.97 -6.39 26.08
N TYR A 601 4.74 -7.39 26.52
CA TYR A 601 4.79 -8.72 25.91
C TYR A 601 4.56 -9.80 26.96
N PRO A 602 3.33 -9.94 27.49
CA PRO A 602 3.04 -10.98 28.46
C PRO A 602 3.33 -12.38 27.88
N PRO A 603 3.81 -13.35 28.70
CA PRO A 603 4.02 -14.72 28.25
C PRO A 603 2.77 -15.30 27.57
N GLY A 604 2.96 -15.90 26.39
CA GLY A 604 1.87 -16.51 25.61
C GLY A 604 1.12 -15.54 24.68
N THR A 605 1.43 -14.25 24.71
CA THR A 605 0.89 -13.30 23.72
C THR A 605 1.60 -13.42 22.37
N MET A 606 0.86 -13.34 21.28
CA MET A 606 1.38 -13.44 19.92
C MET A 606 1.92 -12.11 19.38
N PHE A 607 1.32 -11.02 19.86
CA PHE A 607 1.58 -9.64 19.44
C PHE A 607 1.82 -8.77 20.68
N PRO A 608 2.49 -7.62 20.51
CA PRO A 608 2.61 -6.64 21.59
C PRO A 608 1.22 -6.20 22.07
N VAL A 609 1.04 -6.12 23.39
CA VAL A 609 -0.18 -5.62 24.00
C VAL A 609 0.00 -4.13 24.32
N PRO A 610 -0.74 -3.23 23.65
CA PRO A 610 -0.64 -1.79 23.91
C PRO A 610 -1.29 -1.45 25.27
N GLY A 611 -0.59 -0.64 26.05
CA GLY A 611 -1.13 0.01 27.25
C GLY A 611 -1.84 1.32 26.93
N GLU A 612 -2.05 2.15 27.95
CA GLU A 612 -2.71 3.45 27.78
C GLU A 612 -1.83 4.41 26.97
N ARG A 613 -2.34 4.85 25.81
CA ARG A 613 -1.66 5.82 24.94
C ARG A 613 -1.55 7.18 25.64
N ARG A 614 -0.40 7.84 25.50
CA ARG A 614 -0.15 9.17 26.04
C ARG A 614 0.07 10.15 24.90
N ARG A 615 -0.67 11.25 24.93
CA ARG A 615 -0.51 12.34 23.95
C ARG A 615 0.58 13.31 24.44
N HIS A 616 1.55 13.60 23.58
CA HIS A 616 2.66 14.51 23.87
C HIS A 616 2.43 15.85 23.17
N ASN A 617 1.51 16.65 23.72
CA ASN A 617 1.05 17.91 23.14
C ASN A 617 2.20 18.88 22.81
N GLY A 618 3.21 18.96 23.68
CA GLY A 618 4.32 19.91 23.55
C GLY A 618 5.20 19.72 22.30
N ILE A 619 5.25 18.54 21.70
CA ILE A 619 6.18 18.23 20.59
C ILE A 619 5.89 19.09 19.36
N THR A 620 4.61 19.28 19.04
CA THR A 620 4.19 20.01 17.84
C THR A 620 3.43 21.31 18.15
N HIS A 621 3.10 21.57 19.42
CA HIS A 621 2.35 22.75 19.82
C HIS A 621 3.03 24.07 19.42
N GLY A 622 2.22 25.08 19.07
CA GLY A 622 2.71 26.40 18.64
C GLY A 622 3.29 26.44 17.22
N ARG A 623 3.40 25.30 16.53
CA ARG A 623 3.82 25.22 15.13
C ARG A 623 2.59 25.13 14.23
N ARG A 624 2.63 25.75 13.05
CA ARG A 624 1.52 25.71 12.10
C ARG A 624 1.20 24.27 11.68
N GLY A 625 -0.05 23.87 11.81
CA GLY A 625 -0.51 22.50 11.56
C GLY A 625 -0.11 21.50 12.67
N GLY A 626 0.42 21.97 13.81
CA GLY A 626 0.75 21.15 14.97
C GLY A 626 -0.40 21.04 15.98
N SER A 627 -0.15 20.42 17.13
CA SER A 627 -1.16 20.17 18.17
C SER A 627 -1.85 21.45 18.63
N ARG A 628 -3.20 21.45 18.59
CA ARG A 628 -4.03 22.57 19.06
C ARG A 628 -4.14 22.64 20.57
N GLN A 629 -3.88 21.54 21.26
CA GLN A 629 -3.94 21.47 22.72
C GLN A 629 -2.60 21.91 23.32
N ALA A 630 -2.64 22.82 24.30
CA ALA A 630 -1.48 23.22 25.08
C ALA A 630 -1.04 22.09 26.03
N LEU A 631 0.17 22.21 26.59
CA LEU A 631 0.60 21.39 27.72
C LEU A 631 -0.35 21.67 28.90
N HIS A 632 -1.04 20.64 29.41
CA HIS A 632 -1.61 20.75 30.75
C HIS A 632 -0.43 20.77 31.72
N GLY A 633 -0.25 21.90 32.40
CA GLY A 633 0.78 22.11 33.41
C GLY A 633 0.52 21.38 34.71
#